data_AF-A0AAX0KTL9-F1
#
_entry.id   AF-A0AAX0KTL9-F1
#
_cell.length_a   1.000
_cell.length_b   1.000
_cell.length_c   1.000
_cell.angle_alpha   90.00
_cell.angle_beta   90.00
_cell.angle_gamma   90.00
#
_symmetry.space_group_name_H-M   'P 1'
#
loop_
_entity.id
_entity.type
_entity.pdbx_description
1 polymer ?
#
loop_
_entity_poly.entity_id
_entity_poly.type
_entity_poly.pdbx_seq_one_letter_code
_entity_poly.pdbx_strand_id
1 'polypeptide(L)'
;MKTVAPADLKPDFEIDVERAVRHYMSAHDGHFPSRRNLLATLGGSLRDLNPVAKRVIERIREEQTAFAALPEMPDAVREVNDRLAHAVWKAACEIANNDIEALRTLQCKREASQRAELADLEDVIDDLEEARDIEHHRADAAEKQIRVLECKLEKADREISALNGRLAERAGLLESLRAEIAQPVAARGSKRENNPGSDRHDAPEA
;
A
#
# COMPACT_ATOMS: atom_id res chain seq x y z
N MET A 1 23.40 70.63 10.59
CA MET A 1 24.11 69.37 10.23
C MET A 1 24.16 68.50 11.48
N LYS A 2 23.34 67.45 11.55
CA LYS A 2 23.31 66.54 12.71
C LYS A 2 24.32 65.42 12.47
N THR A 3 25.40 65.42 13.24
CA THR A 3 26.28 64.27 13.43
C THR A 3 25.49 63.22 14.22
N VAL A 4 25.18 62.09 13.59
CA VAL A 4 24.51 60.98 14.28
C VAL A 4 25.55 60.28 15.16
N ALA A 5 25.29 60.27 16.47
CA ALA A 5 26.08 59.63 17.49
C ALA A 5 26.02 58.08 17.35
N PRO A 6 27.02 57.34 17.84
CA PRO A 6 27.37 56.00 17.38
C PRO A 6 26.62 54.86 18.08
N ALA A 7 25.32 55.00 18.41
CA ALA A 7 24.63 54.07 19.30
C ALA A 7 23.51 53.21 18.67
N ASP A 8 23.06 53.48 17.43
CA ASP A 8 21.85 52.81 16.87
C ASP A 8 22.13 51.87 15.68
N LEU A 9 23.34 51.30 15.57
CA LEU A 9 23.67 50.36 14.49
C LEU A 9 23.44 48.92 14.96
N LYS A 10 22.51 48.20 14.30
CA LYS A 10 22.17 46.80 14.62
C LYS A 10 23.41 45.89 14.49
N PRO A 11 23.73 45.05 15.49
CA PRO A 11 24.90 44.17 15.46
C PRO A 11 24.88 43.17 14.29
N ASP A 12 23.69 42.73 13.87
CA ASP A 12 23.52 41.79 12.76
C ASP A 12 24.02 42.36 11.41
N PHE A 13 23.85 43.68 11.21
CA PHE A 13 24.29 44.34 9.97
C PHE A 13 25.82 44.40 9.87
N GLU A 14 26.52 44.47 11.01
CA GLU A 14 27.98 44.46 11.04
C GLU A 14 28.55 43.08 10.65
N ILE A 15 27.90 42.01 11.11
CA ILE A 15 28.25 40.62 10.75
C ILE A 15 28.02 40.38 9.26
N ASP A 16 26.91 40.89 8.70
CA ASP A 16 26.62 40.76 7.27
C ASP A 16 27.61 41.54 6.40
N VAL A 17 27.98 42.77 6.83
CA VAL A 17 29.03 43.56 6.18
C VAL A 17 30.38 42.83 6.24
N GLU A 18 30.73 42.25 7.38
CA GLU A 18 31.96 41.48 7.54
C GLU A 18 31.99 40.24 6.65
N ARG A 19 30.90 39.48 6.60
CA ARG A 19 30.77 38.31 5.72
C ARG A 19 30.92 38.71 4.24
N ALA A 20 30.28 39.80 3.83
CA ALA A 20 30.38 40.31 2.46
C ALA A 20 31.80 40.78 2.12
N VAL A 21 32.49 41.45 3.06
CA VAL A 21 33.89 41.87 2.89
C VAL A 21 34.82 40.66 2.77
N ARG A 22 34.74 39.69 3.68
CA ARG A 22 35.57 38.47 3.65
C ARG A 22 35.31 37.63 2.40
N HIS A 23 34.05 37.48 1.99
CA HIS A 23 33.69 36.78 0.77
C HIS A 23 34.26 37.47 -0.49
N TYR A 24 34.15 38.79 -0.58
CA TYR A 24 34.74 39.54 -1.68
C TYR A 24 36.26 39.38 -1.72
N MET A 25 36.93 39.44 -0.56
CA MET A 25 38.37 39.26 -0.45
C MET A 25 38.82 37.86 -0.87
N SER A 26 38.06 36.81 -0.54
CA SER A 26 38.36 35.44 -1.02
C SER A 26 38.21 35.28 -2.54
N ALA A 27 37.34 36.08 -3.16
CA ALA A 27 37.08 36.02 -4.60
C ALA A 27 38.00 36.93 -5.43
N HIS A 28 38.68 37.89 -4.81
CA HIS A 28 39.48 38.93 -5.50
C HIS A 28 40.88 39.08 -4.89
N ASP A 29 41.55 37.96 -4.59
CA ASP A 29 42.96 37.90 -4.16
C ASP A 29 43.31 38.85 -3.01
N GLY A 30 42.41 38.99 -2.03
CA GLY A 30 42.61 39.81 -0.84
C GLY A 30 42.35 41.31 -1.03
N HIS A 31 41.89 41.76 -2.19
CA HIS A 31 41.51 43.16 -2.38
C HIS A 31 40.24 43.53 -1.61
N PHE A 32 40.26 44.67 -0.94
CA PHE A 32 39.09 45.19 -0.22
C PHE A 32 38.00 45.64 -1.22
N PRO A 33 36.72 45.31 -0.97
CA PRO A 33 35.63 45.74 -1.83
C PRO A 33 35.46 47.26 -1.81
N SER A 34 35.10 47.81 -2.97
CA SER A 34 34.65 49.20 -3.05
C SER A 34 33.30 49.38 -2.34
N ARG A 35 32.99 50.59 -1.88
CA ARG A 35 31.69 50.90 -1.24
C ARG A 35 30.50 50.59 -2.15
N ARG A 36 30.69 50.74 -3.47
CA ARG A 36 29.68 50.41 -4.48
C ARG A 36 29.44 48.90 -4.57
N ASN A 37 30.47 48.08 -4.38
CA ASN A 37 30.37 46.62 -4.40
C ASN A 37 29.67 46.09 -3.15
N LEU A 38 29.95 46.68 -1.98
CA LEU A 38 29.23 46.37 -0.74
C LEU A 38 27.76 46.80 -0.81
N LEU A 39 27.47 47.94 -1.43
CA LEU A 39 26.09 48.41 -1.62
C LEU A 39 25.31 47.50 -2.59
N ALA A 40 25.96 46.99 -3.63
CA ALA A 40 25.34 46.07 -4.59
C ALA A 40 25.00 44.70 -3.97
N THR A 41 25.73 44.28 -2.94
CA THR A 41 25.57 42.97 -2.29
C THR A 41 24.63 43.01 -1.08
N LEU A 42 24.64 44.10 -0.31
CA LEU A 42 23.85 44.22 0.92
C LEU A 42 22.60 45.10 0.76
N GLY A 43 22.52 45.91 -0.30
CA GLY A 43 21.47 46.90 -0.50
C GLY A 43 21.52 48.05 0.54
N GLY A 44 20.54 48.96 0.47
CA GLY A 44 20.34 50.01 1.49
C GLY A 44 20.98 51.37 1.17
N SER A 45 21.27 52.14 2.24
CA SER A 45 21.76 53.53 2.16
C SER A 45 23.26 53.63 2.44
N LEU A 46 23.99 54.37 1.60
CA LEU A 46 25.42 54.65 1.80
C LEU A 46 25.70 55.40 3.11
N ARG A 47 24.72 56.14 3.65
CA ARG A 47 24.90 56.85 4.93
C ARG A 47 25.09 55.89 6.11
N ASP A 48 24.44 54.73 6.06
CA ASP A 48 24.45 53.75 7.15
C ASP A 48 25.55 52.69 6.93
N LEU A 49 25.82 52.33 5.67
CA LEU A 49 26.87 51.39 5.30
C LEU A 49 28.29 51.95 5.51
N ASN A 50 28.53 53.23 5.20
CA ASN A 50 29.87 53.83 5.25
C ASN A 50 30.55 53.74 6.63
N PRO A 51 29.91 54.11 7.76
CA PRO A 51 30.56 54.02 9.07
C PRO A 51 30.83 52.58 9.49
N VAL A 52 29.91 51.64 9.24
CA VAL A 52 30.04 50.22 9.60
C VAL A 52 31.14 49.55 8.77
N ALA A 53 31.09 49.74 7.45
CA ALA A 53 32.07 49.14 6.55
C ALA A 53 33.45 49.79 6.67
N LYS A 54 33.59 50.98 7.26
CA LYS A 54 34.90 51.53 7.64
C LYS A 54 35.48 50.76 8.84
N ARG A 55 34.70 50.58 9.91
CA ARG A 55 35.12 49.84 11.11
C ARG A 55 35.46 48.38 10.82
N VAL A 56 34.65 47.69 10.04
CA VAL A 56 34.89 46.29 9.66
C VAL A 56 36.18 46.14 8.85
N ILE A 57 36.42 47.04 7.89
CA ILE A 57 37.66 47.02 7.10
C ILE A 57 38.88 47.34 7.97
N GLU A 58 38.77 48.30 8.88
CA GLU A 58 39.84 48.61 9.84
C GLU A 58 40.14 47.42 10.76
N ARG A 59 39.11 46.76 11.31
CA ARG A 59 39.25 45.54 12.11
C ARG A 59 39.91 44.40 11.32
N ILE A 60 39.48 44.13 10.10
CA ILE A 60 40.09 43.09 9.26
C ILE A 60 41.55 43.43 8.95
N ARG A 61 41.90 44.70 8.74
CA ARG A 61 43.29 45.13 8.56
C ARG A 61 44.11 44.96 9.83
N GLU A 62 43.54 45.29 10.98
CA GLU A 62 44.18 45.07 12.29
C GLU A 62 44.40 43.58 12.55
N GLU A 63 43.43 42.73 12.24
CA GLU A 63 43.59 41.27 12.30
C GLU A 63 44.68 40.81 11.34
N GLN A 64 44.65 41.24 10.06
CA GLN A 64 45.66 40.86 9.07
C GLN A 64 47.07 41.31 9.46
N THR A 65 47.21 42.52 10.01
CA THR A 65 48.50 43.04 10.49
C THR A 65 48.94 42.34 11.77
N ALA A 66 48.02 41.98 12.67
CA ALA A 66 48.31 41.17 13.84
C ALA A 66 48.77 39.75 13.43
N PHE A 67 48.09 39.12 12.46
CA PHE A 67 48.48 37.83 11.90
C PHE A 67 49.82 37.91 11.16
N ALA A 68 50.09 38.98 10.43
CA ALA A 68 51.37 39.20 9.77
C ALA A 68 52.51 39.54 10.75
N ALA A 69 52.17 40.08 11.92
CA ALA A 69 53.11 40.37 13.01
C ALA A 69 53.36 39.17 13.93
N LEU A 70 52.63 38.06 13.75
CA LEU A 70 52.92 36.82 14.48
C LEU A 70 54.31 36.33 14.06
N PRO A 71 55.19 35.97 15.01
CA PRO A 71 56.45 35.34 14.69
C PRO A 71 56.23 34.08 13.86
N GLU A 72 57.04 33.88 12.83
CA GLU A 72 56.98 32.64 12.07
C GLU A 72 57.27 31.47 13.02
N MET A 73 56.43 30.43 12.93
CA MET A 73 56.60 29.23 13.74
C MET A 73 57.95 28.58 13.41
N PRO A 74 58.81 28.31 14.41
CA PRO A 74 60.09 27.65 14.15
C PRO A 74 59.88 26.32 13.41
N ASP A 75 60.75 26.03 12.44
CA ASP A 75 60.64 24.82 11.60
C ASP A 75 60.50 23.54 12.41
N ALA A 76 61.24 23.42 13.51
CA ALA A 76 61.17 22.27 14.40
C ALA A 76 59.76 22.06 15.01
N VAL A 77 59.04 23.13 15.33
CA VAL A 77 57.68 23.05 15.88
C VAL A 77 56.68 22.72 14.78
N ARG A 78 56.85 23.31 13.58
CA ARG A 78 56.04 23.02 12.39
C ARG A 78 56.13 21.55 11.99
N GLU A 79 57.33 21.00 11.90
CA GLU A 79 57.52 19.58 11.58
C GLU A 79 56.88 18.65 12.62
N VAL A 80 56.99 18.96 13.91
CA VAL A 80 56.35 18.15 14.96
C VAL A 80 54.83 18.23 14.85
N ASN A 81 54.29 19.42 14.57
CA ASN A 81 52.85 19.61 14.36
C ASN A 81 52.36 18.83 13.12
N ASP A 82 53.07 18.88 12.01
CA ASP A 82 52.70 18.16 10.78
C ASP A 82 52.73 16.65 10.99
N ARG A 83 53.78 16.13 11.65
CA ARG A 83 53.86 14.70 12.03
C ARG A 83 52.72 14.28 12.94
N LEU A 84 52.40 15.11 13.94
CA LEU A 84 51.29 14.86 14.84
C LEU A 84 49.95 14.87 14.09
N ALA A 85 49.72 15.86 13.22
CA ALA A 85 48.51 15.96 12.41
C ALA A 85 48.34 14.73 11.51
N HIS A 86 49.42 14.28 10.85
CA HIS A 86 49.41 13.05 10.06
C HIS A 86 49.12 11.81 10.90
N ALA A 87 49.72 11.68 12.09
CA ALA A 87 49.49 10.56 12.98
C ALA A 87 48.03 10.52 13.48
N VAL A 88 47.49 11.68 13.87
CA VAL A 88 46.10 11.83 14.31
C VAL A 88 45.15 11.52 13.16
N TRP A 89 45.41 12.03 11.96
CA TRP A 89 44.59 11.75 10.78
C TRP A 89 44.58 10.25 10.45
N LYS A 90 45.75 9.61 10.44
CA LYS A 90 45.87 8.17 10.19
C LYS A 90 45.10 7.36 11.23
N ALA A 91 45.24 7.68 12.51
CA ALA A 91 44.50 7.02 13.58
C ALA A 91 42.98 7.23 13.44
N ALA A 92 42.55 8.44 13.07
CA ALA A 92 41.14 8.73 12.82
C ALA A 92 40.59 7.93 11.63
N CYS A 93 41.35 7.81 10.53
CA CYS A 93 40.98 6.98 9.39
C CYS A 93 40.92 5.49 9.76
N GLU A 94 41.86 4.99 10.56
CA GLU A 94 41.85 3.61 11.04
C GLU A 94 40.62 3.30 11.89
N ILE A 95 40.26 4.18 12.83
CA ILE A 95 39.04 4.06 13.63
C ILE A 95 37.80 4.07 12.73
N ALA A 96 37.69 5.06 11.84
CA ALA A 96 36.55 5.17 10.93
C ALA A 96 36.41 3.94 10.02
N ASN A 97 37.52 3.39 9.52
CA ASN A 97 37.50 2.17 8.72
C ASN A 97 37.01 0.97 9.54
N ASN A 98 37.51 0.80 10.76
CA ASN A 98 37.06 -0.27 11.65
C ASN A 98 35.55 -0.17 11.95
N ASP A 99 35.04 1.03 12.19
CA ASP A 99 33.61 1.27 12.41
C ASP A 99 32.77 0.92 11.17
N ILE A 100 33.25 1.31 9.99
CA ILE A 100 32.60 0.97 8.71
C ILE A 100 32.55 -0.56 8.52
N GLU A 101 33.66 -1.26 8.80
CA GLU A 101 33.71 -2.72 8.73
C GLU A 101 32.78 -3.39 9.75
N ALA A 102 32.75 -2.89 10.99
CA ALA A 102 31.83 -3.36 12.01
C ALA A 102 30.36 -3.17 11.60
N LEU A 103 30.01 -2.02 11.05
CA LEU A 103 28.66 -1.75 10.56
C LEU A 103 28.29 -2.66 9.38
N ARG A 104 29.20 -2.87 8.43
CA ARG A 104 28.98 -3.78 7.29
C ARG A 104 28.77 -5.21 7.76
N THR A 105 29.60 -5.70 8.69
CA THR A 105 29.44 -7.07 9.21
C THR A 105 28.14 -7.26 9.98
N LEU A 106 27.72 -6.26 10.77
CA LEU A 106 26.43 -6.27 11.46
C LEU A 106 25.27 -6.29 10.46
N GLN A 107 25.32 -5.44 9.42
CA GLN A 107 24.32 -5.40 8.36
C GLN A 107 24.22 -6.73 7.62
N CYS A 108 25.36 -7.30 7.19
CA CYS A 108 25.37 -8.61 6.53
C CYS A 108 24.75 -9.71 7.40
N LYS A 109 25.02 -9.72 8.72
CA LYS A 109 24.40 -10.68 9.65
C LYS A 109 22.89 -10.48 9.78
N ARG A 110 22.44 -9.23 9.89
CA ARG A 110 21.02 -8.89 9.95
C ARG A 110 20.30 -9.33 8.67
N GLU A 111 20.85 -8.98 7.51
CA GLU A 111 20.29 -9.39 6.22
C GLU A 111 20.28 -10.92 6.06
N ALA A 112 21.33 -11.62 6.51
CA ALA A 112 21.36 -13.07 6.48
C ALA A 112 20.25 -13.68 7.36
N SER A 113 20.04 -13.16 8.57
CA SER A 113 18.93 -13.58 9.45
C SER A 113 17.57 -13.33 8.77
N GLN A 114 17.37 -12.14 8.21
CA GLN A 114 16.13 -11.78 7.53
C GLN A 114 15.88 -12.66 6.29
N ARG A 115 16.92 -12.99 5.52
CA ARG A 115 16.80 -13.91 4.38
C ARG A 115 16.44 -15.33 4.83
N ALA A 116 17.00 -15.80 5.95
CA ALA A 116 16.65 -17.10 6.50
C ALA A 116 15.19 -17.13 7.00
N GLU A 117 14.77 -16.10 7.75
CA GLU A 117 13.38 -15.96 8.21
C GLU A 117 12.39 -15.90 7.03
N LEU A 118 12.74 -15.22 5.94
CA LEU A 118 11.91 -15.18 4.73
C LEU A 118 11.83 -16.55 4.05
N ALA A 119 12.94 -17.29 3.96
CA ALA A 119 12.93 -18.65 3.40
C ALA A 119 12.05 -19.59 4.25
N ASP A 120 12.15 -19.52 5.58
CA ASP A 120 11.30 -20.32 6.47
C ASP A 120 9.80 -19.99 6.29
N LEU A 121 9.47 -18.71 6.05
CA LEU A 121 8.09 -18.29 5.79
C LEU A 121 7.60 -18.71 4.40
N GLU A 122 8.47 -18.71 3.40
CA GLU A 122 8.17 -19.22 2.05
C GLU A 122 7.83 -20.71 2.10
N ASP A 123 8.61 -21.51 2.82
CA ASP A 123 8.34 -22.95 3.03
C ASP A 123 6.95 -23.16 3.67
N VAL A 124 6.59 -22.35 4.68
CA VAL A 124 5.26 -22.43 5.33
C VAL A 124 4.13 -22.04 4.37
N ILE A 125 4.36 -21.07 3.48
CA ILE A 125 3.37 -20.68 2.48
C ILE A 125 3.15 -21.83 1.50
N ASP A 126 4.21 -22.46 1.01
CA ASP A 126 4.12 -23.60 0.09
C ASP A 126 3.32 -24.76 0.71
N ASP A 127 3.61 -25.10 1.97
CA ASP A 127 2.86 -26.13 2.73
C ASP A 127 1.37 -25.79 2.85
N LEU A 128 1.04 -24.52 3.16
CA LEU A 128 -0.34 -24.06 3.30
C LEU A 128 -1.08 -24.04 1.95
N GLU A 129 -0.39 -23.70 0.86
CA GLU A 129 -0.95 -23.73 -0.48
C GLU A 129 -1.27 -25.16 -0.93
N GLU A 130 -0.36 -26.11 -0.69
CA GLU A 130 -0.60 -27.53 -0.98
C GLU A 130 -1.79 -28.05 -0.16
N ALA A 131 -1.84 -27.78 1.14
CA ALA A 131 -2.95 -28.18 2.00
C ALA A 131 -4.28 -27.60 1.51
N ARG A 132 -4.29 -26.33 1.09
CA ARG A 132 -5.47 -25.66 0.54
C ARG A 132 -5.94 -26.30 -0.76
N ASP A 133 -5.02 -26.66 -1.65
CA ASP A 133 -5.35 -27.31 -2.92
C ASP A 133 -5.94 -28.72 -2.70
N ILE A 134 -5.40 -29.48 -1.74
CA ILE A 134 -5.95 -30.78 -1.33
C ILE A 134 -7.39 -30.63 -0.85
N GLU A 135 -7.66 -29.68 0.05
CA GLU A 135 -9.01 -29.45 0.57
C GLU A 135 -9.96 -28.92 -0.52
N HIS A 136 -9.49 -28.08 -1.44
CA HIS A 136 -10.29 -27.64 -2.59
C HIS A 136 -10.70 -28.83 -3.48
N HIS A 137 -9.76 -29.71 -3.81
CA HIS A 137 -10.06 -30.92 -4.59
C HIS A 137 -11.04 -31.85 -3.88
N ARG A 138 -10.93 -31.98 -2.55
CA ARG A 138 -11.87 -32.74 -1.74
C ARG A 138 -13.27 -32.13 -1.77
N ALA A 139 -13.38 -30.81 -1.64
CA ALA A 139 -14.64 -30.08 -1.74
C ALA A 139 -15.29 -30.28 -3.12
N ASP A 140 -14.53 -30.10 -4.21
CA ASP A 140 -15.03 -30.32 -5.58
C ASP A 140 -15.54 -31.76 -5.79
N ALA A 141 -14.84 -32.75 -5.23
CA ALA A 141 -15.25 -34.14 -5.30
C ALA A 141 -16.56 -34.39 -4.53
N ALA A 142 -16.71 -33.80 -3.34
CA ALA A 142 -17.92 -33.88 -2.54
C ALA A 142 -19.11 -33.19 -3.25
N GLU A 143 -18.91 -32.01 -3.83
CA GLU A 143 -19.94 -31.30 -4.60
C GLU A 143 -20.45 -32.13 -5.79
N LYS A 144 -19.53 -32.77 -6.52
CA LYS A 144 -19.91 -33.68 -7.62
C LYS A 144 -20.75 -34.85 -7.10
N GLN A 145 -20.38 -35.42 -5.96
CA GLN A 145 -21.15 -36.51 -5.35
C GLN A 145 -22.54 -36.05 -4.92
N ILE A 146 -22.66 -34.87 -4.31
CA ILE A 146 -23.94 -34.27 -3.91
C ILE A 146 -24.85 -34.13 -5.13
N ARG A 147 -24.37 -33.53 -6.23
CA ARG A 147 -25.16 -33.38 -7.46
C ARG A 147 -25.65 -34.71 -8.02
N VAL A 148 -24.81 -35.75 -7.98
CA VAL A 148 -25.20 -37.10 -8.42
C VAL A 148 -26.29 -37.69 -7.52
N LEU A 149 -26.17 -37.51 -6.19
CA LEU A 149 -27.17 -38.00 -5.24
C LEU A 149 -28.50 -37.24 -5.37
N GLU A 150 -28.47 -35.93 -5.57
CA GLU A 150 -29.66 -35.10 -5.83
C GLU A 150 -30.39 -35.58 -7.09
N CYS A 151 -29.67 -35.82 -8.20
CA CYS A 151 -30.27 -36.34 -9.43
C CYS A 151 -30.92 -37.74 -9.24
N LYS A 152 -30.27 -38.61 -8.45
CA LYS A 152 -30.84 -39.93 -8.10
C LYS A 152 -32.09 -39.79 -7.25
N LEU A 153 -32.08 -38.88 -6.28
CA LEU A 153 -33.21 -38.60 -5.40
C LEU A 153 -34.41 -38.08 -6.21
N GLU A 154 -34.19 -37.10 -7.10
CA GLU A 154 -35.26 -36.62 -7.98
C GLU A 154 -35.82 -37.72 -8.89
N LYS A 155 -34.97 -38.62 -9.40
CA LYS A 155 -35.43 -39.75 -10.21
C LYS A 155 -36.31 -40.69 -9.38
N ALA A 156 -35.89 -41.00 -8.15
CA ALA A 156 -36.66 -41.83 -7.24
C ALA A 156 -38.00 -41.19 -6.86
N ASP A 157 -38.03 -39.88 -6.60
CA ASP A 157 -39.26 -39.16 -6.27
C ASP A 157 -40.29 -39.17 -7.43
N ARG A 158 -39.81 -39.02 -8.68
CA ARG A 158 -40.65 -39.15 -9.86
C ARG A 158 -41.22 -40.56 -10.00
N GLU A 159 -40.42 -41.59 -9.73
CA GLU A 159 -40.85 -42.99 -9.78
C GLU A 159 -41.88 -43.30 -8.68
N ILE A 160 -41.66 -42.84 -7.45
CA ILE A 160 -42.63 -42.95 -6.35
C ILE A 160 -43.94 -42.26 -6.73
N SER A 161 -43.88 -41.05 -7.28
CA SER A 161 -45.08 -40.32 -7.73
C SER A 161 -45.85 -41.10 -8.81
N ALA A 162 -45.15 -41.66 -9.79
CA ALA A 162 -45.76 -42.47 -10.84
C ALA A 162 -46.40 -43.77 -10.29
N LEU A 163 -45.72 -44.46 -9.37
CA LEU A 163 -46.24 -45.67 -8.72
C LEU A 163 -47.48 -45.36 -7.86
N ASN A 164 -47.46 -44.25 -7.12
CA ASN A 164 -48.61 -43.78 -6.34
C ASN A 164 -49.81 -43.44 -7.24
N GLY A 165 -49.58 -42.79 -8.39
CA GLY A 165 -50.63 -42.56 -9.39
C GLY A 165 -51.26 -43.86 -9.89
N ARG A 166 -50.45 -44.84 -10.29
CA ARG A 166 -50.93 -46.18 -10.72
C ARG A 166 -51.68 -46.92 -9.62
N LEU A 167 -51.26 -46.76 -8.36
CA LEU A 167 -51.94 -47.36 -7.21
C LEU A 167 -53.31 -46.71 -6.99
N ALA A 168 -53.42 -45.40 -7.09
CA ALA A 168 -54.68 -44.67 -7.00
C ALA A 168 -55.65 -45.05 -8.12
N GLU A 169 -55.17 -45.17 -9.36
CA GLU A 169 -55.97 -45.66 -10.50
C GLU A 169 -56.51 -47.07 -10.25
N ARG A 170 -55.65 -48.00 -9.80
CA ARG A 170 -56.07 -49.37 -9.46
C ARG A 170 -57.09 -49.41 -8.33
N ALA A 171 -56.90 -48.58 -7.30
CA ALA A 171 -57.87 -48.46 -6.21
C ALA A 171 -59.24 -47.99 -6.72
N GLY A 172 -59.26 -46.97 -7.61
CA GLY A 172 -60.48 -46.50 -8.26
C GLY A 172 -61.19 -47.58 -9.08
N LEU A 173 -60.45 -48.36 -9.87
CA LEU A 173 -61.00 -49.48 -10.63
C LEU A 173 -61.59 -50.58 -9.74
N LEU A 174 -60.92 -50.90 -8.62
CA LEU A 174 -61.44 -51.88 -7.67
C LEU A 174 -62.75 -51.40 -7.04
N GLU A 175 -62.86 -50.12 -6.71
CA GLU A 175 -64.09 -49.55 -6.15
C GLU A 175 -65.23 -49.56 -7.18
N SER A 176 -64.96 -49.22 -8.45
CA SER A 176 -65.97 -49.31 -9.50
C SER A 176 -66.46 -50.74 -9.74
N LEU A 177 -65.53 -51.71 -9.76
CA LEU A 177 -65.88 -53.13 -9.89
C LEU A 177 -66.69 -53.63 -8.69
N ARG A 178 -66.35 -53.21 -7.46
CA ARG A 178 -67.14 -53.52 -6.27
C ARG A 178 -68.55 -52.97 -6.36
N ALA A 179 -68.71 -51.73 -6.84
CA ALA A 179 -70.01 -51.13 -7.06
C ALA A 179 -70.83 -51.90 -8.12
N GLU A 180 -70.19 -52.33 -9.21
CA GLU A 180 -70.84 -53.11 -10.28
C GLU A 180 -71.29 -54.49 -9.78
N ILE A 181 -70.47 -55.18 -8.98
CA ILE A 181 -70.83 -56.48 -8.37
C ILE A 181 -71.93 -56.32 -7.32
N ALA A 182 -71.91 -55.23 -6.54
CA ALA A 182 -72.88 -54.96 -5.49
C ALA A 182 -74.24 -54.46 -6.02
N GLN A 183 -74.35 -54.10 -7.31
CA GLN A 183 -75.65 -53.80 -7.91
C GLN A 183 -76.54 -55.05 -7.84
N PRO A 184 -77.73 -54.98 -7.22
CA PRO A 184 -78.67 -56.08 -7.27
C PRO A 184 -79.11 -56.31 -8.71
N VAL A 185 -79.21 -57.58 -9.12
CA VAL A 185 -79.78 -57.99 -10.41
C VAL A 185 -81.26 -57.59 -10.45
N ALA A 186 -81.52 -56.32 -10.74
CA ALA A 186 -82.87 -55.84 -10.99
C ALA A 186 -83.29 -56.33 -12.38
N ALA A 187 -83.97 -57.48 -12.37
CA ALA A 187 -84.98 -57.91 -13.33
C ALA A 187 -84.65 -57.73 -14.82
N ARG A 188 -84.01 -58.75 -15.41
CA ARG A 188 -84.41 -59.21 -16.76
C ARG A 188 -85.83 -59.76 -16.65
N GLY A 189 -86.84 -58.90 -16.71
CA GLY A 189 -88.23 -59.27 -16.51
C GLY A 189 -89.19 -58.36 -17.25
N SER A 190 -89.64 -58.84 -18.41
CA SER A 190 -90.99 -58.65 -18.95
C SER A 190 -91.52 -57.21 -19.06
N LYS A 191 -91.43 -56.63 -20.27
CA LYS A 191 -92.48 -55.73 -20.77
C LYS A 191 -93.04 -56.33 -22.05
N ARG A 192 -93.99 -57.26 -21.85
CA ARG A 192 -94.93 -57.73 -22.85
C ARG A 192 -96.07 -56.71 -22.93
N GLU A 193 -96.33 -56.26 -24.17
CA GLU A 193 -97.61 -55.81 -24.73
C GLU A 193 -98.48 -54.83 -23.92
N ASN A 194 -98.76 -53.66 -24.49
CA ASN A 194 -100.13 -53.36 -24.94
C ASN A 194 -100.17 -52.11 -25.83
N ASN A 195 -100.43 -52.38 -27.11
CA ASN A 195 -101.01 -51.48 -28.09
C ASN A 195 -102.44 -51.11 -27.66
N PRO A 196 -102.89 -49.86 -27.87
CA PRO A 196 -103.94 -49.73 -28.89
C PRO A 196 -103.72 -48.49 -29.78
N GLY A 197 -104.03 -48.65 -31.06
CA GLY A 197 -103.98 -47.58 -32.05
C GLY A 197 -105.18 -46.65 -32.00
N SER A 198 -105.02 -45.49 -32.64
CA SER A 198 -106.02 -44.65 -33.31
C SER A 198 -105.25 -43.45 -33.87
N ASP A 199 -104.94 -43.47 -35.16
CA ASP A 199 -105.60 -42.71 -36.25
C ASP A 199 -104.95 -41.35 -36.54
N ARG A 200 -104.43 -41.27 -37.77
CA ARG A 200 -104.54 -40.17 -38.75
C ARG A 200 -104.25 -38.74 -38.29
N HIS A 201 -103.22 -38.11 -38.86
CA HIS A 201 -103.37 -37.28 -40.06
C HIS A 201 -102.02 -36.68 -40.50
N ASP A 202 -101.80 -36.78 -41.81
CA ASP A 202 -101.19 -35.81 -42.74
C ASP A 202 -99.81 -35.16 -42.49
N ALA A 203 -99.02 -35.30 -43.57
CA ALA A 203 -97.74 -34.71 -43.95
C ALA A 203 -97.73 -33.16 -44.08
N PRO A 204 -96.70 -32.51 -44.65
CA PRO A 204 -95.24 -32.56 -44.43
C PRO A 204 -94.61 -31.14 -44.27
N GLU A 205 -93.27 -31.11 -44.18
CA GLU A 205 -92.35 -30.02 -44.59
C GLU A 205 -92.33 -28.67 -43.82
N ALA A 206 -91.24 -28.45 -43.07
CA ALA A 206 -90.18 -27.49 -43.39
C ALA A 206 -88.97 -27.68 -42.45
#